data_AF-A0A9P6BMA7-F1
#
_entry.id   AF-A0A9P6BMA7-F1
#
_cell.length_a   1.000
_cell.length_b   1.000
_cell.length_c   1.000
_cell.angle_alpha   90.00
_cell.angle_beta   90.00
_cell.angle_gamma   90.00
#
_symmetry.space_group_name_H-M   'P 1'
#
loop_
_entity.id
_entity.type
_entity.pdbx_description
1 polymer ?
#
loop_
_entity_poly.entity_id
_entity_poly.type
_entity_poly.pdbx_seq_one_letter_code
_entity_poly.pdbx_strand_id
1 'polypeptide(L)'
;MATPTQDWTNEQLLSDAVSKKDIVTFLHLNATHDFLVEFKLTGKLPTVVKNAKKDSLAEAYNSLFTRKAFRGADEPSEEDIMAAKNAAPVVEKKEAVVETGPPKFTKTVLKKGDK
;
A
#
# COMPACT_ATOMS: atom_id res chain seq x y z
N MET A 1 -0.17 14.48 -4.87
CA MET A 1 -0.12 13.08 -4.39
C MET A 1 -0.69 12.23 -5.50
N ALA A 2 0.09 11.25 -5.98
CA ALA A 2 -0.14 10.60 -7.27
C ALA A 2 -1.37 9.69 -7.19
N THR A 3 -2.44 10.06 -7.90
CA THR A 3 -3.45 9.08 -8.31
C THR A 3 -2.72 8.04 -9.14
N PRO A 4 -2.69 6.76 -8.75
CA PRO A 4 -2.06 5.75 -9.58
C PRO A 4 -2.76 5.77 -10.94
N THR A 5 -1.96 5.85 -12.00
CA THR A 5 -2.47 5.81 -13.36
C THR A 5 -2.97 4.41 -13.67
N GLN A 6 -4.05 4.34 -14.45
CA GLN A 6 -4.55 3.06 -14.94
C GLN A 6 -3.66 2.61 -16.10
N ASP A 7 -2.52 1.99 -15.77
CA ASP A 7 -1.54 1.54 -16.76
C ASP A 7 -1.98 0.30 -17.56
N TRP A 8 -2.96 -0.48 -17.07
CA TRP A 8 -3.47 -1.68 -17.75
C TRP A 8 -4.96 -1.60 -18.08
N THR A 9 -5.32 -1.97 -19.31
CA THR A 9 -6.72 -2.12 -19.73
C THR A 9 -7.28 -3.49 -19.36
N ASN A 10 -8.61 -3.63 -19.28
CA ASN A 10 -9.28 -4.89 -18.95
C ASN A 10 -8.83 -6.04 -19.88
N GLU A 11 -8.64 -5.76 -21.16
CA GLU A 11 -8.11 -6.71 -22.14
C GLU A 11 -6.68 -7.16 -21.83
N GLN A 12 -5.81 -6.27 -21.35
CA GLN A 12 -4.44 -6.62 -20.96
C GLN A 12 -4.38 -7.42 -19.66
N LEU A 13 -5.31 -7.16 -18.73
CA LEU A 13 -5.43 -7.90 -17.46
C LEU A 13 -5.96 -9.32 -17.68
N LEU A 14 -6.89 -9.49 -18.63
CA LEU A 14 -7.39 -10.79 -19.06
C LEU A 14 -6.35 -11.53 -19.93
N SER A 15 -5.60 -10.80 -20.75
CA SER A 15 -4.53 -11.32 -21.60
C SER A 15 -3.27 -11.69 -20.82
N ASP A 16 -2.44 -12.59 -21.35
CA ASP A 16 -1.14 -12.98 -20.75
C ASP A 16 -0.06 -11.92 -20.83
N ALA A 17 -0.41 -10.73 -21.34
CA ALA A 17 0.47 -9.56 -21.34
C ALA A 17 0.90 -9.12 -19.93
N VAL A 18 0.03 -9.26 -18.92
CA VAL A 18 0.33 -8.90 -17.54
C VAL A 18 0.36 -10.14 -16.66
N SER A 19 1.48 -10.32 -15.96
CA SER A 19 1.63 -11.42 -15.01
C SER A 19 0.74 -11.21 -13.78
N LYS A 20 0.12 -12.30 -13.30
CA LYS A 20 -0.68 -12.27 -12.06
C LYS A 20 0.10 -11.69 -10.87
N LYS A 21 1.41 -11.92 -10.82
CA LYS A 21 2.30 -11.36 -9.79
C LYS A 21 2.29 -9.83 -9.81
N ASP A 22 2.50 -9.21 -10.96
CA ASP A 22 2.51 -7.75 -11.11
C ASP A 22 1.17 -7.13 -10.71
N ILE A 23 0.05 -7.74 -11.11
CA ILE A 23 -1.29 -7.24 -10.73
C ILE A 23 -1.45 -7.26 -9.22
N VAL A 24 -1.08 -8.37 -8.57
CA VAL A 24 -1.18 -8.51 -7.11
C VAL A 24 -0.26 -7.52 -6.40
N THR A 25 0.99 -7.35 -6.86
CA THR A 25 1.94 -6.38 -6.32
C THR A 25 1.40 -4.95 -6.44
N PHE A 26 0.85 -4.58 -7.60
CA PHE A 26 0.26 -3.27 -7.80
C PHE A 26 -0.92 -3.03 -6.85
N LEU A 27 -1.80 -4.03 -6.68
CA LEU A 27 -2.93 -3.94 -5.76
C LEU A 27 -2.45 -3.77 -4.31
N HIS A 28 -1.42 -4.49 -3.86
CA HIS A 28 -0.88 -4.30 -2.50
C HIS A 28 -0.25 -2.93 -2.27
N LEU A 29 0.37 -2.35 -3.30
CA LEU A 29 1.02 -1.05 -3.20
C LEU A 29 0.02 0.11 -3.19
N ASN A 30 -1.07 -0.01 -3.96
CA ASN A 30 -1.97 1.10 -4.26
C ASN A 30 -3.35 0.98 -3.62
N ALA A 31 -3.82 -0.22 -3.26
CA ALA A 31 -5.15 -0.42 -2.68
C ALA A 31 -5.12 -0.34 -1.15
N THR A 32 -6.25 0.06 -0.58
CA THR A 32 -6.51 -0.02 0.86
C THR A 32 -6.61 -1.48 1.34
N HIS A 33 -6.24 -1.74 2.59
CA HIS A 33 -6.32 -3.09 3.16
C HIS A 33 -7.73 -3.69 3.13
N ASP A 34 -8.75 -2.89 3.44
CA ASP A 34 -10.17 -3.30 3.38
C ASP A 34 -10.54 -3.86 2.00
N PHE A 35 -10.06 -3.19 0.94
CA PHE A 35 -10.27 -3.62 -0.44
C PHE A 35 -9.60 -4.98 -0.73
N LEU A 36 -8.39 -5.18 -0.22
CA LEU A 36 -7.64 -6.42 -0.39
C LEU A 36 -8.32 -7.58 0.38
N VAL A 37 -8.96 -7.30 1.51
CA VAL A 37 -9.76 -8.29 2.27
C VAL A 37 -10.99 -8.72 1.47
N GLU A 38 -11.74 -7.77 0.88
CA GLU A 38 -12.93 -8.07 0.07
C GLU A 38 -12.62 -8.99 -1.11
N PHE A 39 -11.51 -8.71 -1.82
CA PHE A 39 -11.06 -9.53 -2.95
C PHE A 39 -10.22 -10.75 -2.55
N LYS A 40 -10.05 -11.03 -1.25
CA LYS A 40 -9.22 -12.13 -0.72
C LYS A 40 -7.78 -12.09 -1.25
N LEU A 41 -7.29 -10.88 -1.52
CA LEU A 41 -5.94 -10.59 -1.95
C LEU A 41 -4.98 -10.39 -0.78
N THR A 42 -5.46 -10.38 0.45
CA THR A 42 -4.57 -10.34 1.63
C THR A 42 -3.74 -11.59 1.72
N GLY A 43 -2.42 -11.47 1.84
CA GLY A 43 -1.58 -12.65 1.95
C GLY A 43 -0.13 -12.47 1.53
N LYS A 44 0.63 -13.56 1.66
CA LYS A 44 1.92 -13.64 0.97
C LYS A 44 1.67 -13.65 -0.54
N LEU A 45 2.35 -12.78 -1.28
CA LEU A 45 2.30 -12.65 -2.74
C LEU A 45 2.22 -13.99 -3.50
N PRO A 46 3.10 -14.99 -3.30
CA PRO A 46 3.01 -16.27 -4.02
C PRO A 46 1.75 -17.09 -3.68
N THR A 47 1.21 -16.94 -2.48
CA THR A 47 -0.04 -17.60 -2.06
C THR A 47 -1.27 -16.91 -2.64
N VAL A 48 -1.25 -15.59 -2.73
CA VAL A 48 -2.31 -14.82 -3.38
C VAL A 48 -2.33 -15.15 -4.87
N VAL A 49 -1.19 -15.11 -5.55
CA VAL A 49 -1.07 -15.36 -6.98
C VAL A 49 -1.51 -16.77 -7.41
N LYS A 50 -1.24 -17.80 -6.59
CA LYS A 50 -1.66 -19.17 -6.90
C LYS A 50 -3.16 -19.40 -6.69
N ASN A 51 -3.78 -18.68 -5.76
CA ASN A 51 -5.21 -18.80 -5.43
C ASN A 51 -6.08 -17.83 -6.25
N ALA A 52 -5.54 -16.69 -6.67
CA ALA A 52 -6.24 -15.66 -7.40
C ALA A 52 -6.47 -16.07 -8.86
N LYS A 53 -7.73 -15.98 -9.29
CA LYS A 53 -8.11 -16.14 -10.69
C LYS A 53 -7.81 -14.84 -11.43
N LYS A 54 -7.42 -14.96 -12.70
CA LYS A 54 -7.06 -13.81 -13.52
C LYS A 54 -8.24 -12.87 -13.75
N ASP A 55 -9.41 -13.45 -13.96
CA ASP A 55 -10.70 -12.76 -14.05
C ASP A 55 -10.98 -11.92 -12.79
N SER A 56 -10.85 -12.55 -11.61
CA SER A 56 -11.03 -11.88 -10.31
C SER A 56 -10.00 -10.78 -10.05
N LEU A 57 -8.75 -10.92 -10.53
CA LEU A 57 -7.73 -9.86 -10.46
C LEU A 57 -8.07 -8.68 -11.38
N ALA A 58 -8.61 -8.95 -12.58
CA ALA A 58 -9.06 -7.91 -13.49
C ALA A 58 -10.25 -7.13 -12.90
N GLU A 59 -11.23 -7.83 -12.32
CA GLU A 59 -12.36 -7.20 -11.63
C GLU A 59 -11.90 -6.36 -10.42
N ALA A 60 -10.98 -6.88 -9.61
CA ALA A 60 -10.39 -6.15 -8.49
C ALA A 60 -9.71 -4.86 -8.97
N TYR A 61 -8.89 -4.96 -10.01
CA TYR A 61 -8.23 -3.78 -10.59
C TYR A 61 -9.26 -2.74 -11.06
N ASN A 62 -10.26 -3.12 -11.85
CA ASN A 62 -11.29 -2.17 -12.30
C ASN A 62 -12.11 -1.57 -11.13
N SER A 63 -12.40 -2.37 -10.11
CA SER A 63 -13.13 -1.95 -8.92
C SER A 63 -12.33 -0.95 -8.08
N LEU A 64 -11.00 -1.10 -8.02
CA LEU A 64 -10.10 -0.16 -7.35
C LEU A 64 -10.25 1.25 -7.94
N PHE A 65 -10.23 1.38 -9.27
CA PHE A 65 -10.39 2.67 -9.96
C PHE A 65 -11.83 3.20 -9.89
N THR A 66 -12.82 2.31 -9.94
CA THR A 66 -14.24 2.69 -9.84
C THR A 66 -14.56 3.28 -8.46
N ARG A 67 -14.14 2.59 -7.40
CA ARG A 67 -14.36 3.00 -6.01
C ARG A 67 -13.39 4.10 -5.55
N LYS A 68 -12.32 4.34 -6.32
CA LYS A 68 -11.17 5.17 -5.95
C LYS A 68 -10.64 4.83 -4.56
N ALA A 69 -10.64 3.54 -4.22
CA ALA A 69 -10.17 3.01 -2.94
C ALA A 69 -8.63 2.93 -2.91
N PHE A 70 -7.99 4.01 -3.37
CA PHE A 70 -6.55 4.15 -3.33
C PHE A 70 -6.12 4.43 -1.91
N ARG A 71 -5.03 3.79 -1.50
CA ARG A 71 -4.42 4.01 -0.21
C ARG A 71 -4.09 5.49 0.00
N GLY A 72 -4.65 6.08 1.05
CA GLY A 72 -4.27 7.42 1.52
C GLY A 72 -2.99 7.36 2.37
N ALA A 73 -2.28 8.48 2.49
CA ALA A 73 -1.04 8.60 3.27
C ALA A 73 -1.20 8.30 4.78
N ASP A 74 -2.44 8.13 5.25
CA ASP A 74 -2.80 7.87 6.65
C ASP A 74 -3.03 6.37 6.94
N GLU A 75 -3.16 5.52 5.90
CA GLU A 75 -3.40 4.08 6.11
C GLU A 75 -2.09 3.27 6.17
N PRO A 76 -1.90 2.43 7.21
CA PRO A 76 -0.74 1.54 7.33
C PRO A 76 -0.67 0.55 6.17
N SER A 77 0.54 0.19 5.74
CA SER A 77 0.77 -0.70 4.59
C SER A 77 0.23 -2.08 4.91
N GLU A 78 -0.13 -2.88 3.92
CA GLU A 78 -0.45 -4.29 4.21
C GLU A 78 0.76 -4.98 4.86
N GLU A 79 1.98 -4.54 4.55
CA GLU A 79 3.21 -4.95 5.24
C GLU A 79 3.24 -4.52 6.70
N ASP A 80 2.77 -3.32 7.04
CA ASP A 80 2.68 -2.83 8.43
C ASP A 80 1.58 -3.58 9.20
N ILE A 81 0.43 -3.85 8.58
CA ILE A 81 -0.66 -4.61 9.19
C ILE A 81 -0.28 -6.08 9.36
N MET A 82 0.39 -6.69 8.38
CA MET A 82 0.92 -8.05 8.50
C MET A 82 2.06 -8.13 9.51
N ALA A 83 2.97 -7.15 9.52
CA ALA A 83 4.04 -7.07 10.51
C ALA A 83 3.45 -6.91 11.91
N ALA A 84 2.44 -6.06 12.10
CA ALA A 84 1.72 -5.89 13.36
C ALA A 84 0.94 -7.15 13.78
N LYS A 85 0.44 -7.94 12.84
CA LYS A 85 -0.26 -9.21 13.13
C LYS A 85 0.71 -10.36 13.44
N ASN A 86 1.93 -10.31 12.91
CA ASN A 86 2.98 -11.29 13.15
C ASN A 86 3.89 -10.92 14.33
N ALA A 87 3.83 -9.67 14.78
CA ALA A 87 4.45 -9.18 16.00
C ALA A 87 3.42 -9.20 17.14
N ALA A 88 3.63 -10.09 18.12
CA ALA A 88 3.06 -9.93 19.45
C ALA A 88 3.41 -8.51 20.00
N PRO A 89 2.57 -7.92 20.85
CA PRO A 89 2.35 -6.48 20.95
C PRO A 89 3.59 -5.76 21.46
N VAL A 90 4.20 -4.90 20.64
CA VAL A 90 5.08 -3.85 21.15
C VAL A 90 4.25 -2.59 21.27
N VAL A 91 3.68 -2.45 22.46
CA VAL A 91 3.40 -1.21 23.19
C VAL A 91 3.83 0.06 22.44
N GLU A 92 2.93 0.61 21.61
CA GLU A 92 2.92 2.05 21.37
C GLU A 92 2.03 2.67 22.45
N LYS A 93 2.68 2.84 23.62
CA LYS A 93 2.20 3.78 24.62
C LYS A 93 2.03 5.10 23.89
N LYS A 94 0.76 5.52 23.81
CA LYS A 94 0.35 6.91 23.73
C LYS A 94 1.10 7.67 24.82
N GLU A 95 2.27 8.19 24.51
CA GLU A 95 2.90 9.19 25.35
C GLU A 95 2.16 10.49 25.12
N ALA A 96 1.53 10.92 26.21
CA ALA A 96 0.72 12.11 26.35
C ALA A 96 1.36 13.29 25.63
N VAL A 97 0.55 13.93 24.78
CA VAL A 97 0.77 15.32 24.38
C VAL A 97 0.68 16.15 25.66
N VAL A 98 1.85 16.42 26.26
CA VAL A 98 2.00 17.49 27.24
C VAL A 98 2.16 18.76 26.43
N GLU A 99 1.05 19.48 26.37
CA GLU A 99 0.96 20.89 26.04
C GLU A 99 2.02 21.68 26.85
N THR A 100 3.06 22.21 26.20
CA THR A 100 3.75 23.46 26.58
C THR A 100 4.76 23.90 25.50
N GLY A 101 4.35 24.86 24.66
CA GLY A 101 5.19 25.96 24.15
C GLY A 101 6.28 25.69 23.09
N PRO A 102 6.46 26.58 22.08
CA PRO A 102 7.51 26.44 21.07
C PRO A 102 8.86 26.97 21.59
N PRO A 103 9.98 26.33 21.22
CA PRO A 103 11.07 27.13 20.68
C PRO A 103 11.69 26.50 19.42
N LYS A 104 11.48 27.25 18.33
CA LYS A 104 12.43 27.54 17.24
C LYS A 104 13.84 27.00 17.48
N PHE A 105 14.29 25.98 16.74
CA PHE A 105 15.64 25.97 16.16
C PHE A 105 15.73 24.95 15.01
N THR A 106 15.78 25.45 13.78
CA THR A 106 16.25 24.70 12.60
C THR A 106 17.77 24.76 12.57
N LYS A 107 18.47 23.61 12.64
CA LYS A 107 19.90 23.55 12.32
C LYS A 107 20.12 22.78 11.03
N THR A 108 19.96 23.50 9.92
CA THR A 108 20.44 23.11 8.60
C THR A 108 21.95 23.23 8.57
N VAL A 109 22.69 22.12 8.48
CA VAL A 109 24.14 22.17 8.23
C VAL A 109 24.36 21.85 6.76
N LEU A 110 24.41 22.92 5.95
CA LEU A 110 25.00 22.91 4.63
C LEU A 110 26.51 23.16 4.81
N LYS A 111 27.34 22.18 4.47
CA LYS A 111 28.76 22.44 4.18
C LYS A 111 29.13 21.76 2.86
N LYS A 112 28.96 22.54 1.80
CA LYS A 112 29.73 22.45 0.55
C LYS A 112 31.22 22.62 0.93
N GLY A 113 32.11 21.84 0.34
CA GLY A 113 33.52 21.75 0.72
C GLY A 113 34.38 22.95 0.34
N ASP A 114 35.69 22.82 0.58
CA ASP A 114 36.76 23.27 -0.32
C ASP A 114 38.08 22.57 0.08
N LYS A 115 38.82 22.15 -0.95
CA LYS A 115 40.27 21.87 -1.09
C LYS A 115 41.02 20.99 -0.08
#